data_AF-A0A925NLU9-F1
#
_entry.id   AF-A0A925NLU9-F1
#
_cell.length_a   1.000
_cell.length_b   1.000
_cell.length_c   1.000
_cell.angle_alpha   90.00
_cell.angle_beta   90.00
_cell.angle_gamma   90.00
#
_symmetry.space_group_name_H-M   'P 1'
#
loop_
_entity.id
_entity.type
_entity.pdbx_description
1 polymer ?
#
loop_
_entity_poly.entity_id
_entity_poly.type
_entity_poly.pdbx_seq_one_letter_code
_entity_poly.pdbx_strand_id
1 'polypeptide(L)'
;ITIVDPGVKKDPKYSVFSDGKKQDCFVKKGDGKLFTGKVWPGVSALPDFLKSDVRRWWGAQHGFYTDLGVKGIWNDMNEPALFDANEPLDGITGELPADHQQLFMHELPEGLVGHLEVRNAYGSMMSRSTWEGLRALRPKERPFVLTRAGYAGMQKYAAVWLGDNNSWWEHLQLSIPMLVSVGLCGVPFAGVDIGGFAFDATGELLARWYSVGMFYPFFRNHCALTGRLQEPWQFGPKVERSVRKFIESHYRLIPYLQTLFFEHMINGAPIMRPLVYHAENDVHALDIDDQFFFGKDILVAPILHRGKRARPVYLPEGNWYRFEGGPDAEPLVGGRTYEIAFHMDEIPAFVREGSIIPMAALRMTAEELRFAPVTFVVFGKNAEGSYLEEDGISTDYETGEFNLFRMQFADGQMSAQTLSNGFAAPPREFFVSVGDMSVDAKSSRFELS
;
A
#
# COMPACT_ATOMS: atom_id res chain seq x y z
N ILE A 1 5.59 -7.98 11.18
CA ILE A 1 6.57 -7.33 10.27
C ILE A 1 7.71 -6.81 11.15
N THR A 2 8.97 -6.97 10.75
CA THR A 2 10.13 -6.45 11.51
C THR A 2 11.00 -5.57 10.62
N ILE A 3 11.54 -4.50 11.20
CA ILE A 3 12.44 -3.57 10.50
C ILE A 3 13.86 -4.16 10.36
N VAL A 4 14.49 -3.95 9.20
CA VAL A 4 15.87 -4.35 8.89
C VAL A 4 16.49 -3.26 8.02
N ASP A 5 17.54 -2.62 8.53
CA ASP A 5 18.28 -1.55 7.85
C ASP A 5 19.52 -2.10 7.13
N PRO A 6 20.08 -1.40 6.12
CA PRO A 6 21.28 -1.86 5.43
C PRO A 6 22.55 -1.75 6.29
N GLY A 7 22.54 -0.99 7.38
CA GLY A 7 23.70 -0.76 8.23
C GLY A 7 24.09 -1.97 9.07
N VAL A 8 25.12 -2.71 8.64
CA VAL A 8 25.67 -3.83 9.42
C VAL A 8 26.75 -3.31 10.37
N LYS A 9 26.48 -3.37 11.69
CA LYS A 9 27.40 -2.89 12.73
C LYS A 9 28.82 -3.43 12.52
N LYS A 10 29.81 -2.55 12.47
CA LYS A 10 31.22 -2.91 12.36
C LYS A 10 31.75 -3.48 13.67
N ASP A 11 31.54 -4.76 13.87
CA ASP A 11 31.97 -5.49 15.06
C ASP A 11 32.52 -6.87 14.64
N PRO A 12 33.83 -7.15 14.80
CA PRO A 12 34.42 -8.46 14.49
C PRO A 12 33.88 -9.63 15.32
N LYS A 13 33.11 -9.37 16.39
CA LYS A 13 32.42 -10.42 17.16
C LYS A 13 30.99 -10.65 16.65
N TYR A 14 30.46 -9.74 15.84
CA TYR A 14 29.15 -9.91 15.23
C TYR A 14 29.27 -10.82 14.01
N SER A 15 28.53 -11.92 14.02
CA SER A 15 28.61 -12.97 13.00
C SER A 15 28.31 -12.45 11.60
N VAL A 16 27.24 -11.66 11.45
CA VAL A 16 26.84 -11.10 10.14
C VAL A 16 27.94 -10.20 9.56
N PHE A 17 28.53 -9.33 10.38
CA PHE A 17 29.64 -8.49 9.92
C PHE A 17 30.87 -9.31 9.53
N SER A 18 31.23 -10.29 10.37
CA SER A 18 32.42 -11.11 10.16
C SER A 18 32.30 -11.99 8.91
N ASP A 19 31.11 -12.55 8.69
CA ASP A 19 30.78 -13.34 7.51
C ASP A 19 30.73 -12.49 6.24
N GLY A 20 30.01 -11.36 6.26
CA GLY A 20 29.96 -10.43 5.13
C GLY A 20 31.33 -9.88 4.75
N LYS A 21 32.22 -9.67 5.72
CA LYS A 21 33.62 -9.26 5.46
C LYS A 21 34.41 -10.40 4.80
N LYS A 22 34.24 -11.64 5.26
CA LYS A 22 34.91 -12.81 4.70
C LYS A 22 34.47 -13.09 3.25
N GLN A 23 33.21 -12.82 2.94
CA GLN A 23 32.60 -13.04 1.62
C GLN A 23 32.64 -11.79 0.71
N ASP A 24 33.34 -10.74 1.13
CA ASP A 24 33.49 -9.49 0.37
C ASP A 24 32.17 -8.82 -0.03
N CYS A 25 31.23 -8.77 0.93
CA CYS A 25 29.87 -8.31 0.69
C CYS A 25 29.67 -6.80 0.81
N PHE A 26 30.64 -6.06 1.36
CA PHE A 26 30.46 -4.64 1.69
C PHE A 26 31.08 -3.71 0.65
N VAL A 27 30.46 -2.56 0.44
CA VAL A 27 30.99 -1.50 -0.44
C VAL A 27 32.34 -0.98 0.06
N LYS A 28 33.18 -0.57 -0.89
CA LYS A 28 34.55 -0.09 -0.64
C LYS A 28 34.72 1.32 -1.18
N LYS A 29 35.71 2.04 -0.67
CA LYS A 29 36.17 3.32 -1.23
C LYS A 29 36.94 3.07 -2.53
N GLY A 30 37.20 4.13 -3.30
CA GLY A 30 38.00 4.06 -4.53
C GLY A 30 39.43 3.50 -4.35
N ASP A 31 39.98 3.54 -3.13
CA ASP A 31 41.28 2.93 -2.78
C ASP A 31 41.19 1.45 -2.36
N GLY A 32 40.00 0.84 -2.48
CA GLY A 32 39.73 -0.56 -2.14
C GLY A 32 39.53 -0.83 -0.65
N LYS A 33 39.65 0.16 0.24
CA LYS A 33 39.36 -0.03 1.67
C LYS A 33 37.87 -0.10 1.93
N LEU A 34 37.47 -0.90 2.93
CA LEU A 34 36.09 -0.97 3.41
C LEU A 34 35.53 0.42 3.70
N PHE A 35 34.39 0.75 3.10
CA PHE A 35 33.64 1.94 3.46
C PHE A 35 32.84 1.69 4.75
N THR A 36 32.75 2.72 5.59
CA THR A 36 31.94 2.69 6.80
C THR A 36 31.30 4.05 7.01
N GLY A 37 30.05 4.07 7.46
CA GLY A 37 29.35 5.27 7.91
C GLY A 37 28.63 5.04 9.23
N LYS A 38 28.14 6.10 9.87
CA LYS A 38 27.37 6.00 11.11
C LYS A 38 25.87 5.94 10.81
N VAL A 39 25.21 4.96 11.39
CA VAL A 39 23.75 4.81 11.43
C VAL A 39 23.33 4.37 12.84
N TRP A 40 22.13 3.83 13.03
CA TRP A 40 21.59 3.47 14.35
C TRP A 40 22.53 2.63 15.25
N PRO A 41 23.20 1.56 14.78
CA PRO A 41 24.12 0.79 15.62
C PRO A 41 25.54 1.41 15.74
N GLY A 42 25.72 2.65 15.29
CA GLY A 42 27.01 3.34 15.23
C GLY A 42 27.75 3.08 13.91
N VAL A 43 29.07 2.93 13.99
CA VAL A 43 29.92 2.67 12.81
C VAL A 43 29.52 1.35 12.16
N SER A 44 29.13 1.41 10.90
CA SER A 44 28.53 0.30 10.16
C SER A 44 29.10 0.19 8.76
N ALA A 45 29.12 -1.04 8.23
CA ALA A 45 29.40 -1.33 6.83
C ALA A 45 28.07 -1.48 6.06
N LEU A 46 28.10 -1.15 4.78
CA LEU A 46 26.94 -1.22 3.89
C LEU A 46 27.12 -2.33 2.85
N PRO A 47 26.17 -3.27 2.71
CA PRO A 47 26.23 -4.31 1.69
C PRO A 47 26.17 -3.72 0.27
N ASP A 48 26.92 -4.31 -0.65
CA ASP A 48 26.84 -3.98 -2.07
C ASP A 48 25.72 -4.78 -2.75
N PHE A 49 24.47 -4.30 -2.66
CA PHE A 49 23.30 -5.00 -3.20
C PHE A 49 23.28 -5.14 -4.74
N LEU A 50 24.16 -4.42 -5.45
CA LEU A 50 24.30 -4.58 -6.90
C LEU A 50 24.95 -5.92 -7.26
N LYS A 51 25.78 -6.49 -6.37
CA LYS A 51 26.37 -7.83 -6.51
C LYS A 51 25.34 -8.93 -6.24
N SER A 52 25.16 -9.84 -7.19
CA SER A 52 24.18 -10.93 -7.07
C SER A 52 24.44 -11.86 -5.87
N ASP A 53 25.71 -12.08 -5.55
CA ASP A 53 26.15 -12.96 -4.47
C ASP A 53 25.87 -12.32 -3.11
N VAL A 54 26.00 -10.99 -3.02
CA VAL A 54 25.64 -10.20 -1.84
C VAL A 54 24.13 -10.22 -1.61
N ARG A 55 23.32 -10.19 -2.66
CA ARG A 55 21.87 -10.33 -2.52
C ARG A 55 21.47 -11.68 -1.94
N ARG A 56 22.11 -12.77 -2.41
CA ARG A 56 21.88 -14.11 -1.85
C ARG A 56 22.34 -14.21 -0.39
N TRP A 57 23.51 -13.66 -0.09
CA TRP A 57 24.03 -13.58 1.28
C TRP A 57 23.08 -12.81 2.20
N TRP A 58 22.60 -11.64 1.76
CA TRP A 58 21.63 -10.80 2.49
C TRP A 58 20.30 -11.51 2.69
N GLY A 59 19.78 -12.13 1.64
CA GLY A 59 18.56 -12.92 1.69
C GLY A 59 18.62 -14.03 2.74
N ALA A 60 19.74 -14.75 2.81
CA ALA A 60 19.95 -15.81 3.79
C ALA A 60 19.93 -15.31 5.25
N GLN A 61 20.36 -14.07 5.53
CA GLN A 61 20.32 -13.51 6.88
C GLN A 61 18.88 -13.40 7.43
N HIS A 62 17.87 -13.36 6.55
CA HIS A 62 16.47 -13.31 6.96
C HIS A 62 15.96 -14.63 7.56
N GLY A 63 16.72 -15.72 7.43
CA GLY A 63 16.43 -17.01 8.05
C GLY A 63 16.14 -16.89 9.54
N PHE A 64 16.91 -16.05 10.24
CA PHE A 64 16.69 -15.76 11.66
C PHE A 64 15.27 -15.26 11.96
N TYR A 65 14.74 -14.34 11.15
CA TYR A 65 13.39 -13.80 11.35
C TYR A 65 12.32 -14.79 10.92
N THR A 66 12.55 -15.51 9.81
CA THR A 66 11.57 -16.47 9.32
C THR A 66 11.41 -17.66 10.28
N ASP A 67 12.48 -18.10 10.93
CA ASP A 67 12.43 -19.19 11.92
C ASP A 67 11.65 -18.78 13.18
N LEU A 68 11.62 -17.48 13.50
CA LEU A 68 10.79 -16.91 14.57
C LEU A 68 9.33 -16.68 14.17
N GLY A 69 8.93 -17.03 12.95
CA GLY A 69 7.57 -16.87 12.45
C GLY A 69 7.25 -15.49 11.88
N VAL A 70 8.23 -14.58 11.73
CA VAL A 70 8.00 -13.29 11.08
C VAL A 70 7.61 -13.49 9.62
N LYS A 71 6.51 -12.86 9.18
CA LYS A 71 5.92 -13.02 7.83
C LYS A 71 6.25 -11.91 6.83
N GLY A 72 6.89 -10.84 7.27
CA GLY A 72 7.25 -9.72 6.38
C GLY A 72 8.33 -8.84 6.98
N ILE A 73 9.06 -8.15 6.10
CA ILE A 73 10.24 -7.36 6.44
C ILE A 73 10.02 -5.92 6.02
N TRP A 74 10.43 -4.98 6.86
CA TRP A 74 10.46 -3.56 6.55
C TRP A 74 11.91 -3.13 6.34
N ASN A 75 12.29 -2.86 5.10
CA ASN A 75 13.58 -2.27 4.75
C ASN A 75 13.50 -0.75 4.87
N ASP A 76 14.23 -0.19 5.82
CA ASP A 76 14.32 1.25 6.06
C ASP A 76 15.77 1.72 5.94
N MET A 77 15.97 3.04 5.99
CA MET A 77 17.28 3.69 5.98
C MET A 77 18.10 3.36 4.72
N ASN A 78 17.43 2.99 3.63
CA ASN A 78 18.00 2.33 2.47
C ASN A 78 18.21 3.24 1.25
N GLU A 79 18.30 4.56 1.44
CA GLU A 79 18.71 5.51 0.40
C GLU A 79 20.13 5.30 -0.13
N PRO A 80 21.18 4.96 0.65
CA PRO A 80 21.29 4.72 2.11
C PRO A 80 21.42 5.99 2.96
N ALA A 81 20.78 6.01 4.13
CA ALA A 81 20.93 7.10 5.09
C ALA A 81 22.23 6.99 5.89
N LEU A 82 22.91 8.12 6.11
CA LEU A 82 24.15 8.22 6.89
C LEU A 82 24.07 9.43 7.84
N PHE A 83 24.33 9.22 9.13
CA PHE A 83 24.23 10.26 10.17
C PHE A 83 25.45 11.17 10.25
N ASP A 84 26.57 10.76 9.67
CA ASP A 84 27.85 11.49 9.65
C ASP A 84 28.23 12.02 8.27
N ALA A 85 27.30 11.98 7.31
CA ALA A 85 27.43 12.69 6.05
C ALA A 85 27.08 14.18 6.28
N ASN A 86 28.09 15.05 6.29
CA ASN A 86 27.94 16.49 6.57
C ASN A 86 27.41 17.31 5.38
N GLU A 87 27.28 16.72 4.20
CA GLU A 87 26.72 17.35 3.00
C GLU A 87 25.60 16.44 2.48
N PRO A 88 24.50 16.99 1.91
CA PRO A 88 23.68 16.17 1.03
C PRO A 88 24.61 15.56 -0.02
N LEU A 89 24.43 14.28 -0.34
CA LEU A 89 25.11 13.58 -1.45
C LEU A 89 24.87 14.26 -2.82
N ASP A 90 24.17 15.38 -2.82
CA ASP A 90 23.66 16.16 -3.93
C ASP A 90 24.63 17.34 -4.09
N GLY A 91 25.79 17.09 -4.69
CA GLY A 91 26.61 18.17 -5.23
C GLY A 91 25.79 18.89 -6.31
N ILE A 92 25.27 20.08 -5.99
CA ILE A 92 24.57 20.98 -6.93
C ILE A 92 25.62 21.58 -7.89
N THR A 93 26.21 20.76 -8.75
CA THR A 93 27.15 21.19 -9.80
C THR A 93 26.87 20.59 -11.18
N GLY A 94 25.90 19.67 -11.31
CA GLY A 94 25.48 19.10 -12.60
C GLY A 94 26.45 18.08 -13.21
N GLU A 95 27.64 17.89 -12.63
CA GLU A 95 28.61 16.85 -13.00
C GLU A 95 28.86 15.92 -11.82
N LEU A 96 28.85 14.61 -12.06
CA LEU A 96 29.22 13.61 -11.06
C LEU A 96 30.72 13.73 -10.74
N PRO A 97 31.13 13.66 -9.46
CA PRO A 97 32.54 13.46 -9.11
C PRO A 97 33.08 12.24 -9.85
N ALA A 98 34.34 12.31 -10.29
CA ALA A 98 35.01 11.14 -10.85
C ALA A 98 34.92 9.97 -9.85
N ASP A 99 34.76 8.74 -10.34
CA ASP A 99 34.56 7.52 -9.55
C ASP A 99 35.41 7.45 -8.27
N HIS A 100 36.72 7.66 -8.40
CA HIS A 100 37.68 7.60 -7.29
C HIS A 100 37.46 8.66 -6.19
N GLN A 101 36.64 9.69 -6.45
CA GLN A 101 36.30 10.78 -5.55
C GLN A 101 34.93 10.57 -4.87
N GLN A 102 34.18 9.56 -5.28
CA GLN A 102 32.89 9.24 -4.67
C GLN A 102 33.06 8.54 -3.32
N LEU A 103 32.04 8.64 -2.45
CA LEU A 103 32.10 8.11 -1.08
C LEU A 103 32.44 6.62 -1.04
N PHE A 104 31.83 5.85 -1.93
CA PHE A 104 32.07 4.43 -2.14
C PHE A 104 31.74 4.01 -3.56
N MET A 105 32.24 2.83 -3.91
CA MET A 105 32.17 2.18 -5.22
C MET A 105 31.30 0.93 -5.12
N HIS A 106 30.64 0.61 -6.22
CA HIS A 106 29.95 -0.65 -6.44
C HIS A 106 30.68 -1.49 -7.48
N GLU A 107 30.62 -2.81 -7.30
CA GLU A 107 31.20 -3.76 -8.23
C GLU A 107 30.10 -4.39 -9.11
N LEU A 108 30.16 -4.09 -10.41
CA LEU A 108 29.31 -4.68 -11.43
C LEU A 108 30.13 -5.64 -12.33
N PRO A 109 29.49 -6.57 -13.04
CA PRO A 109 30.16 -7.41 -14.04
C PRO A 109 30.94 -6.60 -15.08
N GLU A 110 30.46 -5.40 -15.42
CA GLU A 110 31.04 -4.50 -16.42
C GLU A 110 32.21 -3.66 -15.87
N GLY A 111 32.38 -3.59 -14.54
CA GLY A 111 33.42 -2.80 -13.90
C GLY A 111 32.98 -2.15 -12.59
N LEU A 112 33.86 -1.32 -12.04
CA LEU A 112 33.52 -0.48 -10.89
C LEU A 112 32.71 0.72 -11.34
N VAL A 113 31.69 1.07 -10.56
CA VAL A 113 30.91 2.30 -10.76
C VAL A 113 30.83 3.07 -9.46
N GLY A 114 30.86 4.39 -9.53
CA GLY A 114 30.67 5.24 -8.37
C GLY A 114 29.23 5.18 -7.84
N HIS A 115 29.06 5.29 -6.51
CA HIS A 115 27.74 5.26 -5.88
C HIS A 115 26.74 6.26 -6.45
N LEU A 116 27.14 7.49 -6.77
CA LEU A 116 26.24 8.54 -7.26
C LEU A 116 25.60 8.19 -8.61
N GLU A 117 26.25 7.36 -9.44
CA GLU A 117 25.66 6.88 -10.70
C GLU A 117 24.50 5.92 -10.47
N VAL A 118 24.56 5.12 -9.41
CA VAL A 118 23.61 4.04 -9.10
C VAL A 118 22.83 4.26 -7.81
N ARG A 119 22.95 5.44 -7.20
CA ARG A 119 22.43 5.74 -5.85
C ARG A 119 20.96 5.40 -5.70
N ASN A 120 20.13 5.85 -6.64
CA ASN A 120 18.69 5.64 -6.60
C ASN A 120 18.31 4.14 -6.70
N ALA A 121 19.18 3.29 -7.26
CA ALA A 121 18.94 1.85 -7.35
C ALA A 121 19.25 1.11 -6.04
N TYR A 122 20.03 1.69 -5.12
CA TYR A 122 20.50 0.99 -3.91
C TYR A 122 19.34 0.43 -3.08
N GLY A 123 18.33 1.25 -2.77
CA GLY A 123 17.16 0.84 -1.99
C GLY A 123 16.30 -0.23 -2.69
N SER A 124 16.15 -0.12 -4.01
CA SER A 124 15.49 -1.15 -4.83
C SER A 124 16.23 -2.48 -4.80
N MET A 125 17.56 -2.45 -4.86
CA MET A 125 18.37 -3.67 -4.83
C MET A 125 18.37 -4.32 -3.45
N MET A 126 18.30 -3.55 -2.37
CA MET A 126 18.04 -4.11 -1.03
C MET A 126 16.67 -4.79 -0.97
N SER A 127 15.62 -4.12 -1.44
CA SER A 127 14.25 -4.67 -1.45
C SER A 127 14.16 -5.96 -2.25
N ARG A 128 14.79 -5.99 -3.43
CA ARG A 128 14.92 -7.20 -4.26
C ARG A 128 15.68 -8.31 -3.52
N SER A 129 16.78 -7.99 -2.85
CA SER A 129 17.57 -8.96 -2.08
C SER A 129 16.74 -9.61 -0.97
N THR A 130 15.99 -8.79 -0.23
CA THR A 130 15.08 -9.25 0.83
C THR A 130 13.98 -10.12 0.24
N TRP A 131 13.33 -9.69 -0.85
CA TRP A 131 12.26 -10.44 -1.51
C TRP A 131 12.74 -11.80 -2.06
N GLU A 132 13.88 -11.82 -2.76
CA GLU A 132 14.50 -13.05 -3.28
C GLU A 132 14.89 -13.99 -2.13
N GLY A 133 15.41 -13.44 -1.03
CA GLY A 133 15.71 -14.19 0.19
C GLY A 133 14.48 -14.85 0.81
N LEU A 134 13.40 -14.08 0.97
CA LEU A 134 12.14 -14.59 1.51
C LEU A 134 11.52 -15.67 0.61
N ARG A 135 11.58 -15.52 -0.72
CA ARG A 135 11.21 -16.57 -1.68
C ARG A 135 12.04 -17.84 -1.49
N ALA A 136 13.35 -17.72 -1.27
CA ALA A 136 14.21 -18.88 -1.09
C ALA A 136 13.93 -19.60 0.24
N LEU A 137 13.69 -18.83 1.31
CA LEU A 137 13.42 -19.36 2.65
C LEU A 137 12.01 -19.93 2.79
N ARG A 138 11.03 -19.37 2.06
CA ARG A 138 9.62 -19.79 2.07
C ARG A 138 9.06 -19.85 0.64
N PRO A 139 9.43 -20.87 -0.15
CA PRO A 139 9.11 -20.93 -1.58
C PRO A 139 7.61 -21.05 -1.89
N LYS A 140 6.78 -21.38 -0.89
CA LYS A 140 5.33 -21.52 -1.02
C LYS A 140 4.54 -20.34 -0.47
N GLU A 141 5.20 -19.25 -0.07
CA GLU A 141 4.54 -18.07 0.50
C GLU A 141 4.95 -16.81 -0.27
N ARG A 142 3.99 -15.90 -0.51
CA ARG A 142 4.29 -14.57 -1.08
C ARG A 142 5.06 -13.74 -0.06
N PRO A 143 6.21 -13.14 -0.44
CA PRO A 143 6.91 -12.22 0.44
C PRO A 143 6.12 -10.92 0.64
N PHE A 144 6.15 -10.39 1.86
CA PHE A 144 5.81 -9.00 2.12
C PHE A 144 7.09 -8.23 2.48
N VAL A 145 7.42 -7.24 1.65
CA VAL A 145 8.51 -6.29 1.90
C VAL A 145 7.94 -4.87 1.85
N LEU A 146 8.22 -4.08 2.87
CA LEU A 146 7.98 -2.63 2.87
C LEU A 146 9.33 -1.93 2.68
N THR A 147 9.39 -0.90 1.84
CA THR A 147 10.63 -0.13 1.63
C THR A 147 10.43 1.38 1.70
N ARG A 148 11.49 2.12 2.05
CA ARG A 148 11.50 3.59 2.01
C ARG A 148 11.96 4.08 0.65
N ALA A 149 13.19 3.72 0.28
CA ALA A 149 13.80 4.12 -0.97
C ALA A 149 13.55 3.10 -2.08
N GLY A 150 13.17 3.59 -3.25
CA GLY A 150 12.99 2.77 -4.43
C GLY A 150 13.06 3.58 -5.72
N TYR A 151 13.34 2.89 -6.82
CA TYR A 151 13.38 3.39 -8.18
C TYR A 151 12.44 2.57 -9.07
N ALA A 152 12.30 2.96 -10.34
CA ALA A 152 11.44 2.29 -11.31
C ALA A 152 11.71 0.76 -11.33
N GLY A 153 10.63 -0.03 -11.20
CA GLY A 153 10.70 -1.49 -11.12
C GLY A 153 10.64 -2.05 -9.69
N MET A 154 10.72 -1.21 -8.66
CA MET A 154 10.63 -1.63 -7.26
C MET A 154 9.29 -2.27 -6.88
N GLN A 155 8.20 -1.94 -7.59
CA GLN A 155 6.85 -2.44 -7.34
C GLN A 155 6.74 -3.97 -7.43
N LYS A 156 7.70 -4.61 -8.11
CA LYS A 156 7.78 -6.08 -8.22
C LYS A 156 8.18 -6.75 -6.90
N TYR A 157 8.80 -6.01 -5.99
CA TYR A 157 9.48 -6.56 -4.82
C TYR A 157 8.97 -6.01 -3.50
N ALA A 158 8.43 -4.79 -3.47
CA ALA A 158 8.04 -4.16 -2.21
C ALA A 158 6.88 -3.18 -2.35
N ALA A 159 6.12 -3.06 -1.25
CA ALA A 159 5.29 -1.90 -0.96
C ALA A 159 6.15 -0.71 -0.53
N VAL A 160 5.62 0.51 -0.64
CA VAL A 160 6.30 1.73 -0.19
C VAL A 160 5.43 2.49 0.81
N TRP A 161 6.04 3.12 1.82
CA TRP A 161 5.38 4.20 2.54
C TRP A 161 6.11 5.50 2.27
N LEU A 162 5.40 6.61 2.23
CA LEU A 162 5.96 7.89 1.79
C LEU A 162 6.75 8.64 2.87
N GLY A 163 7.37 7.89 3.78
CA GLY A 163 8.33 8.39 4.75
C GLY A 163 7.73 9.12 5.95
N ASP A 164 8.62 9.85 6.63
CA ASP A 164 8.40 10.49 7.92
C ASP A 164 7.56 11.77 7.77
N ASN A 165 6.23 11.61 7.68
CA ASN A 165 5.29 12.72 7.64
C ASN A 165 5.05 13.32 9.04
N ASN A 166 4.40 14.48 9.09
CA ASN A 166 4.06 15.16 10.35
C ASN A 166 2.58 14.99 10.68
N SER A 167 2.26 15.04 11.98
CA SER A 167 0.90 15.06 12.53
C SER A 167 0.17 16.39 12.27
N TRP A 168 0.08 16.80 11.00
CA TRP A 168 -0.48 18.07 10.52
C TRP A 168 -1.59 17.83 9.48
N TRP A 169 -2.53 18.76 9.38
CA TRP A 169 -3.65 18.68 8.42
C TRP A 169 -3.17 18.82 6.98
N GLU A 170 -2.08 19.55 6.76
CA GLU A 170 -1.41 19.72 5.49
C GLU A 170 -0.82 18.39 4.99
N HIS A 171 -0.30 17.55 5.88
CA HIS A 171 0.20 16.22 5.50
C HIS A 171 -0.93 15.22 5.23
N LEU A 172 -2.06 15.36 5.91
CA LEU A 172 -3.30 14.66 5.53
C LEU A 172 -3.74 15.08 4.11
N GLN A 173 -3.73 16.38 3.79
CA GLN A 173 -4.04 16.87 2.44
C GLN A 173 -3.07 16.30 1.40
N LEU A 174 -1.77 16.43 1.64
CA LEU A 174 -0.71 15.98 0.71
C LEU A 174 -0.71 14.47 0.47
N SER A 175 -1.22 13.67 1.42
CA SER A 175 -1.26 12.22 1.26
C SER A 175 -2.01 11.77 -0.01
N ILE A 176 -3.07 12.47 -0.42
CA ILE A 176 -3.88 12.11 -1.58
C ILE A 176 -3.10 12.30 -2.89
N PRO A 177 -2.65 13.52 -3.26
CA PRO A 177 -1.93 13.72 -4.50
C PRO A 177 -0.64 12.90 -4.55
N MET A 178 0.06 12.71 -3.42
CA MET A 178 1.26 11.89 -3.38
C MET A 178 0.98 10.41 -3.66
N LEU A 179 -0.06 9.82 -3.04
CA LEU A 179 -0.41 8.41 -3.25
C LEU A 179 -0.99 8.15 -4.63
N VAL A 180 -1.79 9.08 -5.15
CA VAL A 180 -2.29 9.00 -6.52
C VAL A 180 -1.14 9.08 -7.52
N SER A 181 -0.20 10.01 -7.33
CA SER A 181 0.96 10.18 -8.21
C SER A 181 1.87 8.94 -8.22
N VAL A 182 2.16 8.37 -7.05
CA VAL A 182 3.02 7.19 -6.96
C VAL A 182 2.35 5.94 -7.58
N GLY A 183 1.01 5.87 -7.48
CA GLY A 183 0.20 4.87 -8.18
C GLY A 183 0.31 5.00 -9.70
N LEU A 184 0.23 6.21 -10.25
CA LEU A 184 0.45 6.48 -11.69
C LEU A 184 1.87 6.15 -12.15
N CYS A 185 2.87 6.28 -11.26
CA CYS A 185 4.23 5.82 -11.51
C CYS A 185 4.40 4.28 -11.47
N GLY A 186 3.30 3.53 -11.33
CA GLY A 186 3.30 2.07 -11.33
C GLY A 186 3.62 1.43 -9.98
N VAL A 187 3.56 2.19 -8.87
CA VAL A 187 3.81 1.68 -7.51
C VAL A 187 2.54 1.87 -6.67
N PRO A 188 1.49 1.05 -6.88
CA PRO A 188 0.22 1.32 -6.25
C PRO A 188 0.10 0.72 -4.85
N PHE A 189 1.00 -0.19 -4.42
CA PHE A 189 1.02 -0.66 -3.03
C PHE A 189 1.74 0.37 -2.15
N ALA A 190 1.09 1.52 -1.98
CA ALA A 190 1.65 2.68 -1.30
C ALA A 190 0.74 3.18 -0.17
N GLY A 191 1.34 3.86 0.80
CA GLY A 191 0.63 4.46 1.94
C GLY A 191 1.43 5.54 2.63
N VAL A 192 0.83 6.17 3.64
CA VAL A 192 1.49 7.13 4.53
C VAL A 192 1.28 6.69 5.98
N ASP A 193 2.05 7.26 6.90
CA ASP A 193 1.82 7.02 8.32
C ASP A 193 0.60 7.82 8.81
N ILE A 194 -0.46 7.07 9.10
CA ILE A 194 -1.76 7.63 9.51
C ILE A 194 -1.64 8.22 10.90
N GLY A 195 -2.14 9.45 11.04
CA GLY A 195 -1.98 10.26 12.24
C GLY A 195 -0.76 11.17 12.18
N GLY A 196 0.24 10.81 11.36
CA GLY A 196 1.54 11.47 11.27
C GLY A 196 2.62 10.71 12.05
N PHE A 197 3.84 10.65 11.49
CA PHE A 197 4.99 10.05 12.15
C PHE A 197 5.55 10.97 13.24
N ALA A 198 5.91 12.20 12.88
CA ALA A 198 6.46 13.18 13.80
C ALA A 198 5.38 14.08 14.42
N PHE A 199 5.66 14.57 15.63
CA PHE A 199 4.76 15.40 16.44
C PHE A 199 3.46 14.69 16.87
N ASP A 200 2.68 15.36 17.72
CA ASP A 200 1.52 14.76 18.37
C ASP A 200 0.23 14.91 17.56
N ALA A 201 -0.38 13.78 17.19
CA ALA A 201 -1.71 13.76 16.58
C ALA A 201 -2.81 14.25 17.55
N THR A 202 -3.86 14.84 16.99
CA THR A 202 -5.12 15.11 17.73
C THR A 202 -6.14 14.03 17.39
N GLY A 203 -7.14 13.81 18.27
CA GLY A 203 -8.17 12.80 18.04
C GLY A 203 -9.02 13.06 16.79
N GLU A 204 -9.27 14.34 16.47
CA GLU A 204 -9.96 14.73 15.24
C GLU A 204 -9.11 14.41 14.00
N LEU A 205 -7.83 14.81 14.01
CA LEU A 205 -6.91 14.52 12.91
C LEU A 205 -6.81 13.01 12.68
N LEU A 206 -6.62 12.21 13.75
CA LEU A 206 -6.54 10.76 13.65
C LEU A 206 -7.81 10.17 13.02
N ALA A 207 -9.01 10.54 13.53
CA ALA A 207 -10.27 10.03 12.99
C ALA A 207 -10.44 10.39 11.50
N ARG A 208 -10.13 11.63 11.10
CA ARG A 208 -10.21 12.05 9.70
C ARG A 208 -9.18 11.31 8.84
N TRP A 209 -7.97 11.12 9.32
CA TRP A 209 -6.93 10.40 8.59
C TRP A 209 -7.29 8.92 8.42
N TYR A 210 -7.89 8.25 9.41
CA TYR A 210 -8.41 6.90 9.26
C TYR A 210 -9.58 6.82 8.25
N SER A 211 -10.44 7.83 8.19
CA SER A 211 -11.59 7.85 7.27
C SER A 211 -11.19 7.84 5.79
N VAL A 212 -10.05 8.45 5.43
CA VAL A 212 -9.46 8.36 4.09
C VAL A 212 -8.48 7.20 4.00
N GLY A 213 -7.73 6.93 5.08
CA GLY A 213 -6.68 5.92 5.12
C GLY A 213 -7.17 4.50 4.95
N MET A 214 -8.44 4.21 5.27
CA MET A 214 -9.08 2.94 4.93
C MET A 214 -9.11 2.65 3.42
N PHE A 215 -8.87 3.65 2.56
CA PHE A 215 -8.74 3.49 1.11
C PHE A 215 -7.28 3.50 0.63
N TYR A 216 -6.30 3.64 1.53
CA TYR A 216 -4.89 3.51 1.15
C TYR A 216 -4.54 2.04 0.92
N PRO A 217 -3.87 1.71 -0.20
CA PRO A 217 -3.41 0.35 -0.49
C PRO A 217 -2.51 -0.22 0.61
N PHE A 218 -1.66 0.63 1.21
CA PHE A 218 -0.93 0.34 2.45
C PHE A 218 -1.50 1.15 3.62
N PHE A 219 -2.18 0.47 4.54
CA PHE A 219 -2.93 1.08 5.64
C PHE A 219 -2.21 0.86 6.98
N ARG A 220 -1.36 1.81 7.40
CA ARG A 220 -0.54 1.74 8.63
C ARG A 220 -0.68 2.99 9.49
N ASN A 221 -0.79 2.79 10.81
CA ASN A 221 -0.56 3.83 11.82
C ASN A 221 0.83 3.63 12.44
N HIS A 222 1.66 4.68 12.41
CA HIS A 222 3.02 4.65 12.92
C HIS A 222 3.42 6.05 13.44
N CYS A 223 4.07 6.11 14.60
CA CYS A 223 4.62 7.34 15.18
C CYS A 223 6.10 7.17 15.53
N ALA A 224 6.78 8.30 15.60
CA ALA A 224 8.13 8.42 16.15
C ALA A 224 8.16 7.98 17.62
N LEU A 225 9.35 7.55 18.06
CA LEU A 225 9.62 7.22 19.47
C LEU A 225 9.36 8.43 20.39
N THR A 226 9.63 9.64 19.88
CA THR A 226 9.40 10.89 20.59
C THR A 226 8.03 11.44 20.23
N GLY A 227 7.06 11.28 21.12
CA GLY A 227 5.71 11.78 20.93
C GLY A 227 4.71 11.06 21.83
N ARG A 228 3.45 11.48 21.76
CA ARG A 228 2.35 10.77 22.41
C ARG A 228 2.08 9.44 21.72
N LEU A 229 1.57 8.48 22.50
CA LEU A 229 0.95 7.29 21.94
C LEU A 229 -0.28 7.71 21.09
N GLN A 230 -0.45 7.04 19.94
CA GLN A 230 -1.51 7.35 18.99
C GLN A 230 -2.36 6.14 18.56
N GLU A 231 -2.40 5.07 19.37
CA GLU A 231 -3.37 4.01 19.11
C GLU A 231 -4.81 4.57 19.23
N PRO A 232 -5.80 4.00 18.52
CA PRO A 232 -7.14 4.58 18.44
C PRO A 232 -7.82 4.84 19.80
N TRP A 233 -7.55 4.00 20.81
CA TRP A 233 -8.11 4.13 22.16
C TRP A 233 -7.50 5.27 22.99
N GLN A 234 -6.38 5.88 22.56
CA GLN A 234 -5.72 6.98 23.26
C GLN A 234 -6.50 8.31 23.20
N PHE A 235 -7.56 8.38 22.38
CA PHE A 235 -8.31 9.62 22.10
C PHE A 235 -9.77 9.56 22.59
N GLY A 236 -10.08 8.59 23.43
CA GLY A 236 -11.39 8.42 24.05
C GLY A 236 -12.42 7.72 23.14
N PRO A 237 -13.57 7.35 23.71
CA PRO A 237 -14.48 6.36 23.11
C PRO A 237 -15.15 6.84 21.82
N LYS A 238 -15.23 8.15 21.59
CA LYS A 238 -15.80 8.70 20.35
C LYS A 238 -14.87 8.43 19.16
N VAL A 239 -13.58 8.75 19.30
CA VAL A 239 -12.58 8.53 18.25
C VAL A 239 -12.38 7.04 18.03
N GLU A 240 -12.28 6.26 19.11
CA GLU A 240 -12.14 4.80 19.03
C GLU A 240 -13.29 4.16 18.23
N ARG A 241 -14.54 4.58 18.45
CA ARG A 241 -15.70 4.07 17.68
C ARG A 241 -15.62 4.45 16.20
N SER A 242 -15.26 5.69 15.87
CA SER A 242 -15.09 6.13 14.48
C SER A 242 -14.00 5.32 13.79
N VAL A 243 -12.83 5.19 14.42
CA VAL A 243 -11.70 4.43 13.86
C VAL A 243 -12.03 2.95 13.72
N ARG A 244 -12.71 2.34 14.70
CA ARG A 244 -13.22 0.97 14.60
C ARG A 244 -14.07 0.79 13.34
N LYS A 245 -15.05 1.66 13.13
CA LYS A 245 -15.92 1.59 11.94
C LYS A 245 -15.12 1.67 10.63
N PHE A 246 -14.12 2.54 10.54
CA PHE A 246 -13.27 2.64 9.34
C PHE A 246 -12.43 1.37 9.10
N ILE A 247 -11.88 0.79 10.16
CA ILE A 247 -11.15 -0.49 10.08
C ILE A 247 -12.10 -1.62 9.66
N GLU A 248 -13.29 -1.72 10.28
CA GLU A 248 -14.29 -2.73 9.92
C GLU A 248 -14.72 -2.59 8.46
N SER A 249 -14.88 -1.35 7.98
CA SER A 249 -15.25 -1.07 6.58
C SER A 249 -14.13 -1.42 5.61
N HIS A 250 -12.87 -1.16 5.97
CA HIS A 250 -11.71 -1.63 5.21
C HIS A 250 -11.71 -3.16 5.10
N TYR A 251 -11.93 -3.86 6.20
CA TYR A 251 -12.00 -5.33 6.23
C TYR A 251 -13.11 -5.87 5.34
N ARG A 252 -14.30 -5.26 5.38
CA ARG A 252 -15.40 -5.62 4.49
C ARG A 252 -15.02 -5.41 3.02
N LEU A 253 -14.25 -4.38 2.68
CA LEU A 253 -13.81 -4.08 1.31
C LEU A 253 -12.59 -4.89 0.82
N ILE A 254 -11.98 -5.76 1.64
CA ILE A 254 -10.83 -6.57 1.22
C ILE A 254 -11.07 -7.34 -0.08
N PRO A 255 -12.23 -7.99 -0.34
CA PRO A 255 -12.49 -8.66 -1.62
C PRO A 255 -12.40 -7.73 -2.84
N TYR A 256 -12.93 -6.51 -2.72
CA TYR A 256 -12.82 -5.49 -3.76
C TYR A 256 -11.37 -5.04 -3.93
N LEU A 257 -10.67 -4.74 -2.83
CA LEU A 257 -9.26 -4.34 -2.85
C LEU A 257 -8.34 -5.41 -3.47
N GLN A 258 -8.53 -6.69 -3.12
CA GLN A 258 -7.77 -7.79 -3.72
C GLN A 258 -8.02 -7.89 -5.23
N THR A 259 -9.26 -7.71 -5.66
CA THR A 259 -9.61 -7.67 -7.08
C THR A 259 -8.90 -6.50 -7.78
N LEU A 260 -8.79 -5.32 -7.16
CA LEU A 260 -8.04 -4.19 -7.71
C LEU A 260 -6.52 -4.45 -7.79
N PHE A 261 -5.93 -5.11 -6.79
CA PHE A 261 -4.53 -5.52 -6.86
C PHE A 261 -4.29 -6.53 -7.99
N PHE A 262 -5.23 -7.43 -8.23
CA PHE A 262 -5.16 -8.35 -9.35
C PHE A 262 -5.35 -7.63 -10.69
N GLU A 263 -6.28 -6.68 -10.79
CA GLU A 263 -6.41 -5.82 -11.97
C GLU A 263 -5.08 -5.12 -12.28
N HIS A 264 -4.44 -4.52 -11.27
CA HIS A 264 -3.13 -3.89 -11.41
C HIS A 264 -2.07 -4.87 -11.94
N MET A 265 -2.03 -6.10 -11.42
CA MET A 265 -1.10 -7.13 -11.89
C MET A 265 -1.26 -7.44 -13.38
N ILE A 266 -2.49 -7.36 -13.90
CA ILE A 266 -2.79 -7.70 -15.30
C ILE A 266 -2.54 -6.51 -16.24
N ASN A 267 -2.97 -5.30 -15.88
CA ASN A 267 -2.98 -4.16 -16.82
C ASN A 267 -2.29 -2.90 -16.31
N GLY A 268 -1.75 -2.91 -15.09
CA GLY A 268 -1.04 -1.77 -14.49
C GLY A 268 -1.95 -0.68 -13.91
N ALA A 269 -3.28 -0.85 -13.89
CA ALA A 269 -4.19 0.16 -13.36
C ALA A 269 -3.89 0.45 -11.87
N PRO A 270 -3.78 1.72 -11.44
CA PRO A 270 -3.57 2.05 -10.04
C PRO A 270 -4.78 1.65 -9.17
N ILE A 271 -4.56 1.41 -7.87
CA ILE A 271 -5.67 1.18 -6.93
C ILE A 271 -6.36 2.52 -6.58
N MET A 272 -5.57 3.55 -6.25
CA MET A 272 -6.05 4.94 -6.13
C MET A 272 -5.82 5.67 -7.45
N ARG A 273 -6.85 6.26 -8.04
CA ARG A 273 -6.81 6.87 -9.38
C ARG A 273 -7.27 8.34 -9.29
N PRO A 274 -6.61 9.29 -9.97
CA PRO A 274 -7.13 10.66 -10.02
C PRO A 274 -8.45 10.70 -10.79
N LEU A 275 -9.26 11.74 -10.61
CA LEU A 275 -10.54 11.86 -11.33
C LEU A 275 -10.33 11.84 -12.85
N VAL A 276 -9.30 12.54 -13.36
CA VAL A 276 -8.95 12.57 -14.79
C VAL A 276 -8.73 11.18 -15.41
N TYR A 277 -8.37 10.17 -14.62
CA TYR A 277 -8.16 8.80 -15.11
C TYR A 277 -9.45 8.15 -15.67
N HIS A 278 -10.61 8.56 -15.15
CA HIS A 278 -11.91 8.07 -15.60
C HIS A 278 -12.81 9.18 -16.18
N ALA A 279 -12.32 10.41 -16.22
CA ALA A 279 -13.04 11.59 -16.68
C ALA A 279 -12.10 12.49 -17.52
N GLU A 280 -11.41 11.90 -18.50
CA GLU A 280 -10.35 12.58 -19.29
C GLU A 280 -10.84 13.82 -20.05
N ASN A 281 -12.11 13.82 -20.46
CA ASN A 281 -12.73 14.91 -21.22
C ASN A 281 -13.46 15.93 -20.33
N ASP A 282 -13.42 15.73 -19.02
CA ASP A 282 -14.06 16.59 -18.03
C ASP A 282 -13.07 17.63 -17.51
N VAL A 283 -13.22 18.87 -17.98
CA VAL A 283 -12.34 19.98 -17.61
C VAL A 283 -12.36 20.29 -16.10
N HIS A 284 -13.41 19.91 -15.39
CA HIS A 284 -13.48 20.10 -13.94
C HIS A 284 -12.68 19.05 -13.17
N ALA A 285 -12.47 17.87 -13.75
CA ALA A 285 -11.74 16.77 -13.13
C ALA A 285 -10.20 16.92 -13.19
N LEU A 286 -9.69 17.80 -14.05
CA LEU A 286 -8.25 17.91 -14.35
C LEU A 286 -7.42 18.35 -13.14
N ASP A 287 -7.90 19.35 -12.41
CA ASP A 287 -7.16 20.03 -11.34
C ASP A 287 -7.59 19.59 -9.93
N ILE A 288 -8.44 18.55 -9.82
CA ILE A 288 -8.90 18.04 -8.53
C ILE A 288 -7.87 17.06 -7.96
N ASP A 289 -7.25 17.45 -6.85
CA ASP A 289 -6.23 16.69 -6.14
C ASP A 289 -6.66 16.23 -4.73
N ASP A 290 -7.86 16.62 -4.31
CA ASP A 290 -8.41 16.37 -2.98
C ASP A 290 -9.56 15.35 -2.97
N GLN A 291 -9.80 14.71 -4.11
CA GLN A 291 -10.73 13.60 -4.35
C GLN A 291 -10.03 12.56 -5.24
N PHE A 292 -10.39 11.29 -5.11
CA PHE A 292 -9.83 10.23 -5.94
C PHE A 292 -10.81 9.08 -6.10
N PHE A 293 -10.62 8.28 -7.14
CA PHE A 293 -11.28 6.99 -7.28
C PHE A 293 -10.50 5.88 -6.57
N PHE A 294 -11.20 5.00 -5.87
CA PHE A 294 -10.70 3.74 -5.36
C PHE A 294 -11.21 2.61 -6.28
N GLY A 295 -10.33 2.13 -7.15
CA GLY A 295 -10.73 1.41 -8.37
C GLY A 295 -11.48 2.33 -9.34
N LYS A 296 -12.49 1.81 -10.04
CA LYS A 296 -13.33 2.62 -10.95
C LYS A 296 -14.69 3.03 -10.35
N ASP A 297 -15.09 2.34 -9.28
CA ASP A 297 -16.47 2.30 -8.81
C ASP A 297 -16.73 3.21 -7.59
N ILE A 298 -15.71 3.51 -6.78
CA ILE A 298 -15.84 4.29 -5.54
C ILE A 298 -15.10 5.62 -5.67
N LEU A 299 -15.79 6.75 -5.47
CA LEU A 299 -15.21 8.10 -5.40
C LEU A 299 -15.08 8.53 -3.94
N VAL A 300 -13.87 8.89 -3.51
CA VAL A 300 -13.55 9.29 -2.13
C VAL A 300 -13.30 10.79 -2.09
N ALA A 301 -13.99 11.48 -1.17
CA ALA A 301 -13.97 12.94 -1.03
C ALA A 301 -13.93 13.35 0.48
N PRO A 302 -12.78 13.19 1.15
CA PRO A 302 -12.65 13.31 2.60
C PRO A 302 -12.66 14.76 3.11
N ILE A 303 -12.98 14.95 4.40
CA ILE A 303 -12.76 16.22 5.08
C ILE A 303 -11.28 16.34 5.45
N LEU A 304 -10.61 17.35 4.87
CA LEU A 304 -9.16 17.51 4.96
C LEU A 304 -8.70 18.73 5.78
N HIS A 305 -9.64 19.46 6.39
CA HIS A 305 -9.34 20.66 7.16
C HIS A 305 -9.92 20.59 8.57
N ARG A 306 -9.15 21.13 9.52
CA ARG A 306 -9.49 21.16 10.94
C ARG A 306 -10.85 21.83 11.20
N GLY A 307 -11.69 21.20 12.01
CA GLY A 307 -12.97 21.73 12.45
C GLY A 307 -14.05 21.78 11.37
N LYS A 308 -13.74 21.40 10.12
CA LYS A 308 -14.73 21.36 9.04
C LYS A 308 -15.61 20.12 9.16
N ARG A 309 -16.86 20.28 8.70
CA ARG A 309 -17.88 19.22 8.68
C ARG A 309 -18.53 19.08 7.33
N ALA A 310 -18.31 20.02 6.43
CA ALA A 310 -18.77 19.97 5.06
C ALA A 310 -17.67 20.48 4.13
N ARG A 311 -17.74 20.06 2.87
CA ARG A 311 -16.84 20.50 1.79
C ARG A 311 -17.57 20.48 0.45
N PRO A 312 -17.06 21.23 -0.54
CA PRO A 312 -17.42 20.98 -1.94
C PRO A 312 -16.90 19.61 -2.38
N VAL A 313 -17.77 18.87 -3.07
CA VAL A 313 -17.51 17.56 -3.68
C VAL A 313 -17.96 17.62 -5.12
N TYR A 314 -17.04 17.37 -6.05
CA TYR A 314 -17.36 17.28 -7.47
C TYR A 314 -17.65 15.82 -7.82
N LEU A 315 -18.82 15.57 -8.38
CA LEU A 315 -19.20 14.25 -8.87
C LEU A 315 -19.15 14.29 -10.42
N PRO A 316 -18.30 13.48 -11.08
CA PRO A 316 -18.28 13.36 -12.53
C PRO A 316 -19.61 12.84 -13.08
N GLU A 317 -19.82 12.92 -14.40
CA GLU A 317 -21.07 12.47 -15.05
C GLU A 317 -21.48 11.05 -14.61
N GLY A 318 -22.79 10.86 -14.41
CA GLY A 318 -23.40 9.63 -13.90
C GLY A 318 -24.19 9.84 -12.61
N ASN A 319 -24.71 8.76 -12.04
CA ASN A 319 -25.42 8.77 -10.76
C ASN A 319 -24.52 8.19 -9.66
N TRP A 320 -24.55 8.81 -8.48
CA TRP A 320 -23.66 8.49 -7.37
C TRP A 320 -24.41 8.30 -6.06
N TYR A 321 -24.25 7.14 -5.44
CA TYR A 321 -24.85 6.80 -4.15
C TYR A 321 -23.90 7.16 -3.02
N ARG A 322 -24.37 7.80 -1.95
CA ARG A 322 -23.54 7.97 -0.74
C ARG A 322 -23.23 6.61 -0.14
N PHE A 323 -21.96 6.35 0.17
CA PHE A 323 -21.52 5.04 0.68
C PHE A 323 -22.28 4.59 1.93
N GLU A 324 -22.51 5.51 2.88
CA GLU A 324 -23.20 5.24 4.15
C GLU A 324 -24.66 4.80 3.97
N GLY A 325 -25.34 5.30 2.92
CA GLY A 325 -26.75 4.99 2.66
C GLY A 325 -26.95 3.76 1.77
N GLY A 326 -25.88 3.25 1.15
CA GLY A 326 -25.95 2.10 0.27
C GLY A 326 -26.81 2.31 -0.98
N PRO A 327 -27.23 1.21 -1.62
CA PRO A 327 -28.08 1.26 -2.82
C PRO A 327 -29.49 1.85 -2.60
N ASP A 328 -30.02 1.79 -1.37
CA ASP A 328 -31.32 2.36 -0.99
C ASP A 328 -31.29 3.91 -0.89
N ALA A 329 -30.12 4.54 -0.93
CA ALA A 329 -30.00 6.00 -0.90
C ALA A 329 -30.44 6.64 -2.23
N GLU A 330 -31.04 7.83 -2.14
CA GLU A 330 -31.28 8.66 -3.33
C GLU A 330 -29.95 9.06 -3.98
N PRO A 331 -29.72 8.72 -5.27
CA PRO A 331 -28.47 9.03 -5.93
C PRO A 331 -28.36 10.53 -6.24
N LEU A 332 -27.13 11.02 -6.21
CA LEU A 332 -26.77 12.36 -6.66
C LEU A 332 -26.39 12.30 -8.15
N VAL A 333 -27.05 13.11 -8.97
CA VAL A 333 -26.68 13.24 -10.40
C VAL A 333 -25.40 14.07 -10.50
N GLY A 334 -24.38 13.51 -11.12
CA GLY A 334 -23.07 14.13 -11.32
C GLY A 334 -23.02 15.15 -12.47
N GLY A 335 -21.81 15.44 -12.92
CA GLY A 335 -21.48 16.59 -13.76
C GLY A 335 -21.53 17.92 -13.00
N ARG A 336 -21.47 17.89 -11.67
CA ARG A 336 -21.62 19.08 -10.81
C ARG A 336 -21.04 18.93 -9.42
N THR A 337 -20.86 20.08 -8.76
CA THR A 337 -20.37 20.18 -7.38
C THR A 337 -21.53 20.28 -6.39
N TYR A 338 -21.39 19.59 -5.26
CA TYR A 338 -22.29 19.64 -4.12
C TYR A 338 -21.56 20.08 -2.85
N GLU A 339 -22.24 20.79 -1.96
CA GLU A 339 -21.75 20.98 -0.58
C GLU A 339 -22.22 19.80 0.26
N ILE A 340 -21.29 18.91 0.65
CA ILE A 340 -21.63 17.67 1.36
C ILE A 340 -21.09 17.71 2.78
N ALA A 341 -21.98 17.44 3.75
CA ALA A 341 -21.60 17.27 5.15
C ALA A 341 -21.24 15.81 5.46
N PHE A 342 -20.14 15.63 6.20
CA PHE A 342 -19.69 14.36 6.76
C PHE A 342 -19.49 14.45 8.27
N HIS A 343 -20.23 13.63 9.01
CA HIS A 343 -19.97 13.35 10.41
C HIS A 343 -18.59 12.69 10.59
N MET A 344 -18.08 12.65 11.82
CA MET A 344 -16.70 12.19 12.10
C MET A 344 -16.55 10.67 11.93
N ASP A 345 -17.66 9.95 11.96
CA ASP A 345 -17.81 8.50 11.81
C ASP A 345 -18.44 8.10 10.46
N GLU A 346 -18.66 9.04 9.54
CA GLU A 346 -19.15 8.72 8.19
C GLU A 346 -17.98 8.47 7.23
N ILE A 347 -18.17 7.50 6.34
CA ILE A 347 -17.22 7.19 5.29
C ILE A 347 -17.38 8.22 4.17
N PRO A 348 -16.33 9.01 3.84
CA PRO A 348 -16.46 10.12 2.92
C PRO A 348 -16.33 9.65 1.46
N ALA A 349 -17.27 8.79 1.03
CA ALA A 349 -17.22 8.18 -0.28
C ALA A 349 -18.60 8.05 -0.93
N PHE A 350 -18.58 7.83 -2.24
CA PHE A 350 -19.72 7.62 -3.10
C PHE A 350 -19.47 6.42 -4.01
N VAL A 351 -20.51 5.68 -4.35
CA VAL A 351 -20.43 4.53 -5.26
C VAL A 351 -21.18 4.86 -6.54
N ARG A 352 -20.55 4.58 -7.68
CA ARG A 352 -21.12 4.83 -9.00
C ARG A 352 -22.30 3.88 -9.25
N GLU A 353 -23.40 4.39 -9.80
CA GLU A 353 -24.45 3.55 -10.37
C GLU A 353 -23.86 2.64 -11.45
N GLY A 354 -24.34 1.40 -11.51
CA GLY A 354 -23.83 0.37 -12.41
C GLY A 354 -22.68 -0.47 -11.85
N SER A 355 -22.38 -0.34 -10.57
CA SER A 355 -21.29 -1.07 -9.92
C SER A 355 -21.77 -2.22 -9.06
N ILE A 356 -21.00 -3.31 -9.04
CA ILE A 356 -21.14 -4.40 -8.07
C ILE A 356 -19.91 -4.40 -7.16
N ILE A 357 -20.11 -4.16 -5.86
CA ILE A 357 -19.03 -4.11 -4.86
C ILE A 357 -19.04 -5.40 -4.02
N PRO A 358 -18.04 -6.29 -4.12
CA PRO A 358 -17.93 -7.46 -3.26
C PRO A 358 -17.48 -7.04 -1.86
N MET A 359 -18.25 -7.42 -0.84
CA MET A 359 -17.98 -7.13 0.56
C MET A 359 -17.99 -8.40 1.42
N ALA A 360 -16.94 -8.63 2.19
CA ALA A 360 -16.86 -9.76 3.11
C ALA A 360 -17.66 -9.50 4.39
N ALA A 361 -18.19 -10.57 4.99
CA ALA A 361 -18.65 -10.54 6.37
C ALA A 361 -17.48 -10.26 7.31
N LEU A 362 -17.69 -9.35 8.27
CA LEU A 362 -16.63 -8.89 9.16
C LEU A 362 -16.02 -10.04 9.96
N ARG A 363 -14.69 -10.03 10.06
CA ARG A 363 -13.88 -10.95 10.89
C ARG A 363 -12.77 -10.17 11.58
N MET A 364 -12.17 -10.77 12.61
CA MET A 364 -11.14 -10.10 13.41
C MET A 364 -9.78 -10.09 12.72
N THR A 365 -9.53 -11.04 11.82
CA THR A 365 -8.27 -11.16 11.09
C THR A 365 -8.52 -11.39 9.60
N ALA A 366 -7.55 -11.00 8.77
CA ALA A 366 -7.58 -11.30 7.34
C ALA A 366 -7.59 -12.82 7.06
N GLU A 367 -7.02 -13.62 7.96
CA GLU A 367 -7.03 -15.09 7.86
C GLU A 367 -8.43 -15.68 8.00
N GLU A 368 -9.19 -15.24 9.01
CA GLU A 368 -10.60 -15.62 9.15
C GLU A 368 -11.45 -15.08 7.99
N LEU A 369 -11.13 -13.88 7.52
CA LEU A 369 -11.87 -13.22 6.43
C LEU A 369 -11.79 -13.99 5.11
N ARG A 370 -10.74 -14.78 4.88
CA ARG A 370 -10.65 -15.70 3.72
C ARG A 370 -11.75 -16.77 3.70
N PHE A 371 -12.47 -17.00 4.78
CA PHE A 371 -13.57 -17.97 4.80
C PHE A 371 -14.91 -17.29 5.09
N ALA A 372 -14.92 -15.95 5.17
CA ALA A 372 -16.13 -15.20 5.42
C ALA A 372 -17.05 -15.27 4.20
N PRO A 373 -18.37 -15.29 4.41
CA PRO A 373 -19.33 -15.03 3.35
C PRO A 373 -19.05 -13.72 2.62
N VAL A 374 -19.35 -13.67 1.33
CA VAL A 374 -19.20 -12.47 0.50
C VAL A 374 -20.55 -12.03 -0.04
N THR A 375 -20.89 -10.77 0.17
CA THR A 375 -22.07 -10.12 -0.39
C THR A 375 -21.67 -9.21 -1.54
N PHE A 376 -22.26 -9.44 -2.71
CA PHE A 376 -22.17 -8.57 -3.87
C PHE A 376 -23.24 -7.47 -3.76
N VAL A 377 -22.81 -6.26 -3.41
CA VAL A 377 -23.71 -5.11 -3.26
C VAL A 377 -23.88 -4.42 -4.62
N VAL A 378 -25.12 -4.37 -5.09
CA VAL A 378 -25.50 -3.90 -6.42
C VAL A 378 -26.02 -2.46 -6.34
N PHE A 379 -25.43 -1.55 -7.11
CA PHE A 379 -25.87 -0.17 -7.21
C PHE A 379 -26.56 0.08 -8.55
N GLY A 380 -27.89 0.26 -8.53
CA GLY A 380 -28.72 0.48 -9.72
C GLY A 380 -29.39 -0.78 -10.26
N LYS A 381 -30.07 -0.66 -11.41
CA LYS A 381 -30.85 -1.77 -12.03
C LYS A 381 -30.03 -2.69 -12.92
N ASN A 382 -28.97 -2.16 -13.51
CA ASN A 382 -28.02 -2.88 -14.33
C ASN A 382 -26.64 -2.55 -13.78
N ALA A 383 -25.84 -3.57 -13.45
CA ALA A 383 -24.54 -3.35 -12.85
C ALA A 383 -23.52 -4.42 -13.25
N GLU A 384 -22.25 -4.06 -13.23
CA GLU A 384 -21.14 -4.96 -13.51
C GLU A 384 -20.05 -4.85 -12.45
N GLY A 385 -19.31 -5.94 -12.28
CA GLY A 385 -18.17 -5.99 -11.37
C GLY A 385 -17.22 -7.13 -11.71
N SER A 386 -16.19 -7.28 -10.90
CA SER A 386 -15.27 -8.40 -10.98
C SER A 386 -15.00 -8.92 -9.58
N TYR A 387 -14.69 -10.21 -9.50
CA TYR A 387 -14.40 -10.87 -8.25
C TYR A 387 -13.27 -11.87 -8.42
N LEU A 388 -12.23 -11.73 -7.60
CA LEU A 388 -11.11 -12.64 -7.51
C LEU A 388 -11.30 -13.58 -6.31
N GLU A 389 -11.06 -14.88 -6.53
CA GLU A 389 -10.78 -15.82 -5.44
C GLU A 389 -9.41 -16.46 -5.60
N GLU A 390 -8.64 -16.44 -4.52
CA GLU A 390 -7.36 -17.13 -4.37
C GLU A 390 -7.12 -17.42 -2.89
N ASP A 391 -6.06 -18.15 -2.57
CA ASP A 391 -5.69 -18.42 -1.18
C ASP A 391 -5.10 -17.20 -0.44
N GLY A 392 -4.65 -16.18 -1.19
CA GLY A 392 -4.04 -14.95 -0.69
C GLY A 392 -2.73 -15.15 0.10
N ILE A 393 -2.11 -16.33 0.03
CA ILE A 393 -0.89 -16.68 0.78
C ILE A 393 0.18 -17.23 -0.13
N SER A 394 -0.15 -18.21 -0.98
CA SER A 394 0.85 -18.95 -1.74
C SER A 394 1.23 -18.26 -3.03
N THR A 395 2.27 -18.76 -3.66
CA THR A 395 2.69 -18.33 -5.00
C THR A 395 1.96 -19.08 -6.11
N ASP A 396 0.95 -19.89 -5.79
CA ASP A 396 0.32 -20.82 -6.75
C ASP A 396 -0.53 -20.09 -7.81
N TYR A 397 -0.92 -18.83 -7.53
CA TYR A 397 -1.52 -17.93 -8.51
C TYR A 397 -0.63 -17.73 -9.74
N GLU A 398 0.70 -17.83 -9.62
CA GLU A 398 1.66 -17.70 -10.73
C GLU A 398 1.50 -18.84 -11.74
N THR A 399 1.00 -20.00 -11.29
CA THR A 399 0.68 -21.16 -12.11
C THR A 399 -0.81 -21.23 -12.49
N GLY A 400 -1.58 -20.19 -12.20
CA GLY A 400 -3.00 -20.11 -12.54
C GLY A 400 -3.95 -20.57 -11.43
N GLU A 401 -3.50 -20.82 -10.20
CA GLU A 401 -4.37 -21.20 -9.08
C GLU A 401 -5.12 -19.98 -8.50
N PHE A 402 -6.02 -19.43 -9.30
CA PHE A 402 -6.99 -18.41 -8.92
C PHE A 402 -8.28 -18.58 -9.73
N ASN A 403 -9.40 -18.08 -9.20
CA ASN A 403 -10.65 -17.93 -9.91
C ASN A 403 -10.91 -16.46 -10.17
N LEU A 404 -11.37 -16.13 -11.37
CA LEU A 404 -11.73 -14.78 -11.75
C LEU A 404 -13.11 -14.80 -12.38
N PHE A 405 -14.00 -13.98 -11.85
CA PHE A 405 -15.38 -13.89 -12.30
C PHE A 405 -15.69 -12.48 -12.78
N ARG A 406 -16.40 -12.39 -13.90
CA ARG A 406 -17.12 -11.17 -14.30
C ARG A 406 -18.54 -11.27 -13.77
N MET A 407 -18.92 -10.31 -12.93
CA MET A 407 -20.24 -10.27 -12.30
C MET A 407 -21.15 -9.34 -13.12
N GLN A 408 -22.39 -9.76 -13.36
CA GLN A 408 -23.40 -8.96 -14.04
C GLN A 408 -24.74 -9.06 -13.31
N PHE A 409 -25.38 -7.93 -13.10
CA PHE A 409 -26.73 -7.84 -12.58
C PHE A 409 -27.62 -7.16 -13.61
N ALA A 410 -28.68 -7.83 -14.04
CA ALA A 410 -29.67 -7.32 -14.98
C ALA A 410 -31.03 -7.98 -14.73
N ASP A 411 -32.13 -7.28 -15.01
CA ASP A 411 -33.50 -7.80 -14.86
C ASP A 411 -33.81 -8.41 -13.47
N GLY A 412 -33.16 -7.88 -12.42
CA GLY A 412 -33.33 -8.36 -11.05
C GLY A 412 -32.57 -9.65 -10.71
N GLN A 413 -31.66 -10.10 -11.58
CA GLN A 413 -30.90 -11.34 -11.41
C GLN A 413 -29.39 -11.09 -11.47
N MET A 414 -28.65 -11.77 -10.60
CA MET A 414 -27.18 -11.81 -10.63
C MET A 414 -26.73 -13.01 -11.47
N SER A 415 -25.68 -12.81 -12.26
CA SER A 415 -24.96 -13.86 -12.98
C SER A 415 -23.46 -13.66 -12.85
N ALA A 416 -22.70 -14.75 -12.95
CA ALA A 416 -21.25 -14.73 -12.96
C ALA A 416 -20.74 -15.45 -14.21
N GLN A 417 -19.87 -14.80 -14.96
CA GLN A 417 -19.11 -15.43 -16.03
C GLN A 417 -17.73 -15.80 -15.48
N THR A 418 -17.43 -17.09 -15.46
CA THR A 418 -16.11 -17.61 -15.11
C THR A 418 -15.10 -17.27 -16.20
N LEU A 419 -14.11 -16.43 -15.87
CA LEU A 419 -12.98 -16.07 -16.74
C LEU A 419 -11.75 -16.94 -16.48
N SER A 420 -11.56 -17.37 -15.23
CA SER A 420 -10.56 -18.35 -14.80
C SER A 420 -11.13 -19.21 -13.67
N ASN A 421 -10.75 -20.48 -13.63
CA ASN A 421 -11.19 -21.44 -12.61
C ASN A 421 -10.06 -22.42 -12.27
N GLY A 422 -8.97 -21.92 -11.70
CA GLY A 422 -7.80 -22.72 -11.34
C GLY A 422 -7.64 -22.97 -9.84
N PHE A 423 -8.44 -22.33 -9.00
CA PHE A 423 -8.36 -22.44 -7.55
C PHE A 423 -9.50 -23.28 -6.98
N ALA A 424 -9.17 -24.33 -6.25
CA ALA A 424 -10.14 -25.11 -5.49
C ALA A 424 -10.57 -24.34 -4.23
N ALA A 425 -11.50 -23.39 -4.41
CA ALA A 425 -11.95 -22.51 -3.34
C ALA A 425 -12.57 -23.30 -2.18
N PRO A 426 -12.24 -22.98 -0.92
CA PRO A 426 -12.91 -23.57 0.22
C PRO A 426 -14.39 -23.17 0.23
N PRO A 427 -15.30 -24.00 0.75
CA PRO A 427 -16.72 -23.66 0.83
C PRO A 427 -16.92 -22.33 1.56
N ARG A 428 -17.58 -21.39 0.88
CA ARG A 428 -18.05 -20.13 1.46
C ARG A 428 -19.40 -19.75 0.86
N GLU A 429 -20.14 -18.93 1.57
CA GLU A 429 -21.46 -18.49 1.13
C GLU A 429 -21.37 -17.18 0.34
N PHE A 430 -22.16 -17.09 -0.73
CA PHE A 430 -22.28 -15.88 -1.53
C PHE A 430 -23.69 -15.34 -1.48
N PHE A 431 -23.78 -14.02 -1.51
CA PHE A 431 -24.99 -13.27 -1.27
C PHE A 431 -25.08 -12.11 -2.26
N VAL A 432 -26.29 -11.69 -2.60
CA VAL A 432 -26.54 -10.50 -3.43
C VAL A 432 -27.43 -9.55 -2.65
N SER A 433 -27.05 -8.27 -2.60
CA SER A 433 -27.87 -7.21 -2.01
C SER A 433 -28.14 -6.09 -3.02
N VAL A 434 -29.40 -5.70 -3.16
CA VAL A 434 -29.88 -4.67 -4.11
C VAL A 434 -30.44 -3.44 -3.39
N GLY A 435 -30.39 -3.40 -2.06
CA GLY A 435 -30.92 -2.27 -1.27
C GLY A 435 -30.06 -1.86 -0.08
N ASP A 436 -29.46 -2.81 0.63
CA ASP A 436 -28.70 -2.53 1.86
C ASP A 436 -27.22 -2.91 1.71
N MET A 437 -26.34 -2.18 2.38
CA MET A 437 -24.93 -2.56 2.56
C MET A 437 -24.75 -3.65 3.62
N SER A 438 -25.79 -4.02 4.37
CA SER A 438 -25.74 -5.08 5.37
C SER A 438 -25.50 -6.41 4.70
N VAL A 439 -24.42 -7.05 5.14
CA VAL A 439 -24.03 -8.39 4.71
C VAL A 439 -25.01 -9.45 5.25
N ASP A 440 -25.85 -9.09 6.23
CA ASP A 440 -26.57 -10.05 7.08
C ASP A 440 -28.13 -9.97 7.03
N ALA A 441 -28.76 -8.90 6.51
CA ALA A 441 -30.21 -8.68 6.75
C ALA A 441 -31.14 -8.70 5.51
N LYS A 442 -30.63 -8.59 4.28
CA LYS A 442 -31.47 -8.52 3.06
C LYS A 442 -30.82 -9.14 1.81
N SER A 443 -30.03 -10.19 1.97
CA SER A 443 -29.36 -10.83 0.85
C SER A 443 -30.04 -12.11 0.38
N SER A 444 -30.06 -12.32 -0.95
CA SER A 444 -30.40 -13.62 -1.53
C SER A 444 -29.14 -14.44 -1.72
N ARG A 445 -29.21 -15.74 -1.42
CA ARG A 445 -28.09 -16.67 -1.67
C ARG A 445 -27.82 -16.76 -3.17
N PHE A 446 -26.55 -16.79 -3.53
CA PHE A 446 -26.05 -16.89 -4.90
C PHE A 446 -25.00 -17.99 -4.99
N GLU A 447 -24.86 -18.60 -6.16
CA GLU A 447 -23.82 -19.59 -6.44
C GLU A 447 -22.98 -19.08 -7.61
N LEU A 448 -21.65 -19.08 -7.43
CA LEU A 448 -20.72 -18.87 -8.53
C LEU A 448 -20.75 -20.15 -9.37
N SER A 449 -21.36 -20.09 -10.56
CA SER A 449 -21.50 -21.21 -11.50
C SER A 449 -20.97 -20.83 -12.87
#